data_AF-A0A4S5ASR0-F1
#
_entry.id   AF-A0A4S5ASR0-F1
#
_cell.length_a   1.000
_cell.length_b   1.000
_cell.length_c   1.000
_cell.angle_alpha   90.00
_cell.angle_beta   90.00
_cell.angle_gamma   90.00
#
_symmetry.space_group_name_H-M   'P 1'
#
loop_
_entity.id
_entity.type
_entity.pdbx_description
1 polymer ?
#
loop_
_entity_poly.entity_id
_entity_poly.type
_entity_poly.pdbx_seq_one_letter_code
_entity_poly.pdbx_strand_id
1 'polypeptide(L)' 'MNKSRGRRPGSPDTRSEILAAAKQAFAEHGYRGATVRRIAEDAGVDIRLIAHHFGNKRGLFREAMTLLSVPV' A
#
# COMPACT_ATOMS: atom_id res chain seq x y z
N MET A 1 11.86 16.32 13.15
CA MET A 1 11.72 15.11 12.31
C MET A 1 11.66 13.92 13.26
N ASN A 2 10.48 13.59 13.78
CA ASN A 2 10.37 12.70 14.95
C ASN A 2 9.40 11.56 14.61
N LYS A 3 9.90 10.39 14.23
CA LYS A 3 9.10 9.16 14.16
C LYS A 3 9.66 8.12 15.14
N SER A 4 9.53 8.44 16.42
CA SER A 4 9.55 7.43 17.48
C SER A 4 8.12 7.06 17.81
N ARG A 5 7.61 5.98 17.22
CA ARG A 5 6.51 5.20 17.82
C ARG A 5 6.85 3.73 17.67
N GLY A 6 7.36 3.18 18.77
CA GLY A 6 7.56 1.75 18.91
C GLY A 6 6.23 1.03 18.87
N ARG A 7 6.10 0.06 17.95
CA ARG A 7 5.50 -1.26 18.21
C ARG A 7 5.78 -2.17 17.01
N ARG A 8 6.54 -3.23 17.21
CA ARG A 8 6.39 -4.51 16.49
C ARG A 8 5.69 -5.44 17.49
N PRO A 9 4.73 -6.30 17.09
CA PRO A 9 4.89 -7.24 15.97
C PRO A 9 3.64 -7.36 15.06
N GLY A 10 3.79 -7.28 13.74
CA GLY A 10 2.71 -7.56 12.76
C GLY A 10 1.77 -6.39 12.45
N SER A 11 2.32 -5.19 12.27
CA SER A 11 1.62 -3.91 12.37
C SER A 11 0.54 -3.66 11.27
N PRO A 12 -0.72 -3.41 11.66
CA PRO A 12 -1.77 -2.86 10.79
C PRO A 12 -1.37 -1.55 10.08
N ASP A 13 -0.41 -0.81 10.65
CA ASP A 13 0.21 0.36 10.04
C ASP A 13 0.87 0.04 8.70
N THR A 14 1.60 -1.08 8.57
CA THR A 14 2.32 -1.38 7.32
C THR A 14 1.34 -1.62 6.17
N ARG A 15 0.24 -2.34 6.43
CA ARG A 15 -0.83 -2.53 5.43
C ARG A 15 -1.43 -1.18 5.03
N SER A 16 -1.66 -0.30 6.00
CA SER A 16 -2.25 1.03 5.79
C SER A 16 -1.30 1.97 5.03
N GLU A 17 0.00 1.93 5.34
CA GLU A 17 1.06 2.65 4.63
C GLU A 17 1.18 2.19 3.18
N ILE A 18 1.16 0.87 2.94
CA ILE A 18 1.15 0.29 1.60
C ILE A 18 -0.10 0.74 0.83
N LEU A 19 -1.27 0.75 1.47
CA LEU A 19 -2.52 1.18 0.82
C LEU A 19 -2.51 2.67 0.50
N ALA A 20 -1.95 3.51 1.36
CA ALA A 20 -1.80 4.94 1.10
C ALA A 20 -0.86 5.21 -0.09
N ALA A 21 0.32 4.56 -0.11
CA ALA A 21 1.25 4.64 -1.23
C ALA A 21 0.64 4.07 -2.53
N ALA A 22 -0.05 2.94 -2.44
CA ALA A 22 -0.75 2.34 -3.57
C ALA A 22 -1.78 3.30 -4.16
N LYS A 23 -2.61 3.90 -3.31
CA LYS A 23 -3.62 4.88 -3.71
C LYS A 23 -3.00 6.06 -4.45
N GLN A 24 -1.92 6.61 -3.90
CA GLN A 24 -1.24 7.75 -4.51
C GLN A 24 -0.61 7.37 -5.85
N ALA A 25 0.10 6.25 -5.92
CA ALA A 25 0.67 5.74 -7.17
C ALA A 25 -0.39 5.44 -8.23
N PHE A 26 -1.52 4.84 -7.85
CA PHE A 26 -2.63 4.56 -8.77
C PHE A 26 -3.32 5.85 -9.26
N ALA A 27 -3.43 6.88 -8.41
CA ALA A 27 -3.99 8.17 -8.78
C ALA A 27 -3.06 8.97 -9.72
N GLU A 28 -1.75 8.96 -9.46
CA GLU A 28 -0.77 9.73 -10.23
C GLU A 28 -0.37 9.06 -11.56
N HIS A 29 -0.21 7.73 -11.56
CA HIS A 29 0.32 6.99 -12.71
C HIS A 29 -0.70 6.08 -13.41
N GLY A 30 -1.91 5.99 -12.87
CA GLY A 30 -2.93 5.06 -13.35
C GLY A 30 -2.57 3.59 -13.12
N TYR A 31 -3.48 2.69 -13.49
CA TYR A 31 -3.31 1.25 -13.27
C TYR A 31 -2.07 0.65 -13.96
N ARG A 32 -1.69 1.17 -15.14
CA ARG A 32 -0.52 0.66 -15.88
C ARG A 32 0.81 1.15 -15.28
N GLY A 33 0.90 2.42 -14.90
CA GLY A 33 2.14 3.01 -14.37
C GLY A 33 2.40 2.69 -12.89
N ALA A 34 1.35 2.45 -12.10
CA ALA A 34 1.50 2.01 -10.72
C ALA A 34 1.88 0.52 -10.65
N THR A 35 3.18 0.25 -10.49
CA THR A 35 3.70 -1.11 -10.29
C THR A 35 3.84 -1.41 -8.81
N VAL A 36 3.71 -2.69 -8.44
CA VAL A 36 3.88 -3.14 -7.05
C VAL A 36 5.26 -2.75 -6.51
N ARG A 37 6.28 -2.75 -7.37
CA ARG A 37 7.63 -2.30 -7.04
C ARG A 37 7.67 -0.83 -6.62
N ARG A 38 7.09 0.06 -7.42
CA ARG A 38 7.06 1.49 -7.10
C ARG A 38 6.31 1.77 -5.81
N ILE A 39 5.17 1.10 -5.63
CA ILE A 39 4.39 1.19 -4.38
C ILE A 39 5.21 0.72 -3.18
N ALA A 40 6.01 -0.34 -3.33
CA ALA A 40 6.90 -0.82 -2.28
C ALA A 40 8.00 0.19 -1.94
N GLU A 41 8.60 0.81 -2.95
CA GLU A 41 9.59 1.87 -2.78
C GLU A 41 8.98 3.11 -2.09
N ASP A 42 7.80 3.54 -2.52
CA ASP A 42 7.08 4.69 -1.95
C ASP A 42 6.63 4.42 -0.50
N ALA A 43 6.20 3.20 -0.19
CA ALA A 43 5.84 2.78 1.16
C ALA A 43 7.05 2.42 2.05
N GLY A 44 8.25 2.30 1.47
CA GLY A 44 9.45 1.86 2.20
C GLY A 44 9.38 0.42 2.70
N VAL A 45 8.66 -0.46 2.00
CA VAL A 45 8.48 -1.87 2.37
C VAL A 45 9.07 -2.81 1.32
N ASP A 46 9.24 -4.08 1.70
CA ASP A 46 9.65 -5.12 0.75
C ASP A 46 8.47 -5.55 -0.15
N ILE A 47 8.74 -5.72 -1.45
CA ILE A 47 7.75 -6.22 -2.42
C ILE A 47 7.18 -7.57 -1.99
N ARG A 48 7.99 -8.44 -1.36
CA ARG A 48 7.52 -9.73 -0.84
C ARG A 48 6.48 -9.56 0.25
N LEU A 49 6.61 -8.51 1.07
CA LEU A 49 5.63 -8.21 2.11
C LEU A 49 4.30 -7.77 1.49
N ILE A 50 4.34 -6.97 0.43
CA ILE A 50 3.13 -6.61 -0.33
C ILE A 50 2.49 -7.85 -0.98
N ALA A 51 3.28 -8.70 -1.62
CA ALA A 51 2.79 -9.94 -2.21
C ALA A 51 2.19 -10.89 -1.15
N HIS A 52 2.75 -10.92 0.05
CA HIS A 52 2.21 -11.70 1.17
C HIS A 52 0.88 -11.15 1.69
N HIS A 53 0.76 -9.82 1.84
CA HIS A 53 -0.46 -9.19 2.36
C HIS A 53 -1.61 -9.08 1.35
N PHE A 54 -1.29 -8.80 0.07
CA PHE A 54 -2.29 -8.44 -0.96
C PHE A 54 -2.34 -9.45 -2.11
N GLY A 55 -1.44 -10.45 -2.11
CA GLY A 55 -1.33 -11.47 -3.16
C GLY A 55 -0.73 -10.91 -4.45
N ASN A 56 -1.55 -10.23 -5.25
CA ASN A 56 -1.17 -9.76 -6.59
C ASN A 56 -1.59 -8.30 -6.83
N LYS A 57 -1.12 -7.73 -7.95
CA LYS A 57 -1.42 -6.34 -8.34
C LYS A 57 -2.92 -6.03 -8.38
N ARG A 58 -3.77 -6.99 -8.78
CA ARG A 58 -5.22 -6.82 -8.79
C ARG A 58 -5.82 -6.80 -7.39
N GLY A 59 -5.31 -7.64 -6.48
CA GLY A 59 -5.70 -7.66 -5.06
C GLY A 59 -5.35 -6.32 -4.40
N LEU A 60 -4.10 -5.89 -4.56
CA LEU A 60 -3.63 -4.59 -4.09
C LEU A 60 -4.47 -3.42 -4.63
N PHE A 61 -4.77 -3.42 -5.93
CA PHE A 61 -5.62 -2.41 -6.53
C PHE A 61 -7.04 -2.42 -5.96
N ARG A 62 -7.63 -3.62 -5.80
CA ARG A 62 -8.98 -3.76 -5.24
C ARG A 62 -9.02 -3.22 -3.82
N GLU A 63 -8.10 -3.61 -2.95
CA GLU A 63 -8.08 -3.10 -1.56
C GLU A 63 -7.81 -1.60 -1.49
N ALA A 64 -6.89 -1.09 -2.32
CA ALA A 64 -6.62 0.35 -2.39
C ALA A 64 -7.87 1.15 -2.84
N MET A 65 -8.68 0.59 -3.74
CA MET A 65 -9.92 1.20 -4.23
C MET A 65 -11.13 0.96 -3.30
N THR A 66 -11.21 -0.18 -2.61
CA THR A 66 -12.26 -0.46 -1.62
C THR A 66 -12.18 0.53 -0.46
N LEU A 67 -10.97 0.87 -0.01
CA LEU A 67 -10.78 1.87 1.04
C LEU A 67 -11.13 3.31 0.57
N LEU A 68 -11.29 3.51 -0.75
CA LEU A 68 -11.72 4.75 -1.39
C LEU A 68 -13.26 4.88 -1.46
N SER A 69 -13.99 3.78 -1.19
CA SER A 69 -15.45 3.80 -1.06
C SER A 69 -15.82 4.49 0.25
N VAL A 70 -16.14 5.77 0.17
CA VAL A 70 -16.89 6.47 1.23
C VAL A 70 -18.19 5.68 1.44
N PRO A 71 -18.49 5.19 2.66
CA PRO A 71 -19.81 4.64 2.92
C PRO A 71 -20.81 5.77 2.76
N VAL A 72 -21.75 5.60 1.84
CA VAL A 72 -22.96 6.43 1.72
C VAL A 72 -23.87 6.22 2.92
#